data_AF-A0A7T4R104-F1
#
_entry.id   AF-A0A7T4R104-F1
#
_cell.length_a   1.000
_cell.length_b   1.000
_cell.length_c   1.000
_cell.angle_alpha   90.00
_cell.angle_beta   90.00
_cell.angle_gamma   90.00
#
_symmetry.space_group_name_H-M   'P 1'
#
loop_
_entity.id
_entity.type
_entity.pdbx_description
1 polymer ?
#
loop_
_entity_poly.entity_id
_entity_poly.type
_entity_poly.pdbx_seq_one_letter_code
_entity_poly.pdbx_strand_id
1 'polypeptide(L)'
;MRKSMTRTATALIASGLVITACSSSENGPQPKSDRIEIMYIASQTDQGVCRPEARITVDKKSTGLYKIHGETRYEDVRSNESTNIPLQFTFPGYDPDTGIAESRSSVGLNTDTPCEHLRIRASIEYCLYDDNRSEEQACQIPVNLIGEGFAELVVTDDYPG
;
A
#
# COMPACT_ATOMS: atom_id res chain seq x y z
N MET A 1 60.03 -3.40 58.31
CA MET A 1 60.86 -2.88 57.18
C MET A 1 60.86 -3.91 56.06
N ARG A 2 60.44 -3.51 54.84
CA ARG A 2 60.60 -4.21 53.53
C ARG A 2 59.93 -5.61 53.43
N LYS A 3 59.28 -6.05 52.36
CA LYS A 3 59.05 -5.63 50.95
C LYS A 3 57.89 -6.53 50.45
N SER A 4 56.97 -6.03 49.62
CA SER A 4 56.77 -6.40 48.20
C SER A 4 56.74 -7.91 47.89
N MET A 5 55.89 -8.48 47.05
CA MET A 5 54.95 -7.98 46.04
C MET A 5 54.21 -9.22 45.48
N THR A 6 52.91 -9.07 45.20
CA THR A 6 52.22 -9.43 43.94
C THR A 6 52.21 -10.86 43.40
N ARG A 7 50.99 -11.38 43.16
CA ARG A 7 50.39 -11.77 41.85
C ARG A 7 49.17 -12.67 42.14
N THR A 8 47.95 -12.14 42.13
CA THR A 8 47.05 -11.94 40.98
C THR A 8 46.84 -13.20 40.13
N ALA A 9 45.67 -13.80 40.26
CA ALA A 9 44.99 -14.52 39.17
C ALA A 9 43.48 -14.43 39.41
N THR A 10 42.91 -13.30 38.98
CA THR A 10 41.47 -13.12 38.84
C THR A 10 41.03 -13.93 37.64
N ALA A 11 40.14 -14.89 37.85
CA ALA A 11 39.29 -15.43 36.82
C ALA A 11 37.97 -15.74 37.51
N LEU A 12 36.86 -15.27 36.94
CA LEU A 12 35.57 -15.99 36.88
C LEU A 12 34.58 -15.14 36.04
N ILE A 13 34.32 -15.69 34.85
CA ILE A 13 33.00 -15.87 34.22
C ILE A 13 32.27 -14.64 33.63
N ALA A 14 32.48 -14.52 32.32
CA ALA A 14 31.51 -14.32 31.24
C ALA A 14 30.03 -14.05 31.57
N SER A 15 29.46 -13.03 30.93
CA SER A 15 28.18 -13.10 30.22
C SER A 15 28.08 -11.89 29.28
N GLY A 16 28.59 -12.04 28.06
CA GLY A 16 28.32 -11.10 26.97
C GLY A 16 26.88 -11.29 26.51
N LEU A 17 26.01 -10.30 26.80
CA LEU A 17 24.73 -10.16 26.14
C LEU A 17 24.99 -9.77 24.68
N VAL A 18 25.06 -10.76 23.79
CA VAL A 18 24.94 -10.51 22.36
C VAL A 18 23.45 -10.26 22.11
N ILE A 19 23.07 -8.99 22.03
CA ILE A 19 21.78 -8.60 21.47
C ILE A 19 21.92 -8.77 19.97
N THR A 20 21.71 -9.98 19.47
CA THR A 20 21.45 -10.20 18.05
C THR A 20 20.08 -9.56 17.78
N ALA A 21 20.09 -8.31 17.35
CA ALA A 21 18.94 -7.73 16.68
C ALA A 21 18.69 -8.60 15.44
N CYS A 22 17.62 -9.40 15.49
CA CYS A 22 17.12 -10.08 14.31
C CYS A 22 16.73 -9.01 13.30
N SER A 23 17.61 -8.77 12.33
CA SER A 23 17.31 -8.08 11.08
C SER A 23 16.27 -8.88 10.32
N SER A 24 15.00 -8.76 10.71
CA SER A 24 13.88 -9.28 9.92
C SER A 24 13.56 -8.25 8.86
N SER A 25 14.49 -8.07 7.91
CA SER A 25 14.13 -7.56 6.60
C SER A 25 13.89 -8.78 5.73
N GLU A 26 12.70 -9.37 5.88
CA GLU A 26 12.10 -10.15 4.80
C GLU A 26 11.77 -9.20 3.64
N ASN A 27 12.82 -8.75 2.94
CA ASN A 27 12.66 -8.37 1.55
C ASN A 27 12.77 -9.67 0.77
N GLY A 28 11.67 -10.44 0.79
CA GLY A 28 11.43 -11.46 -0.22
C GLY A 28 11.53 -10.83 -1.62
N PRO A 29 11.85 -11.62 -2.66
CA PRO A 29 11.91 -11.12 -4.02
C PRO A 29 10.59 -10.40 -4.35
N GLN A 30 10.66 -9.09 -4.60
CA GLN A 30 9.51 -8.32 -5.06
C GLN A 30 9.05 -8.93 -6.39
N PRO A 31 7.83 -9.46 -6.48
CA PRO A 31 7.36 -10.03 -7.74
C PRO A 31 7.36 -8.92 -8.80
N LYS A 32 7.83 -9.25 -10.01
CA LYS A 32 7.51 -8.47 -11.21
C LYS A 32 6.00 -8.41 -11.27
N SER A 33 5.41 -7.28 -10.90
CA SER A 33 3.96 -7.20 -10.73
C SER A 33 3.35 -7.16 -12.12
N ASP A 34 2.84 -8.31 -12.56
CA ASP A 34 2.00 -8.48 -13.75
C ASP A 34 0.61 -7.85 -13.59
N ARG A 35 0.42 -7.06 -12.53
CA ARG A 35 -0.84 -6.49 -12.04
C ARG A 35 -0.63 -5.09 -11.47
N ILE A 36 -1.71 -4.33 -11.43
CA ILE A 36 -1.84 -3.13 -10.60
C ILE A 36 -2.36 -3.59 -9.25
N GLU A 37 -1.65 -3.29 -8.16
CA GLU A 37 -2.13 -3.60 -6.82
C GLU A 37 -2.66 -2.33 -6.16
N ILE A 38 -3.90 -2.35 -5.71
CA ILE A 38 -4.52 -1.28 -4.93
C ILE A 38 -4.82 -1.81 -3.54
N MET A 39 -4.01 -1.41 -2.57
CA MET A 39 -4.18 -1.76 -1.17
C MET A 39 -4.95 -0.66 -0.44
N TYR A 40 -6.11 -1.00 0.11
CA TYR A 40 -6.83 -0.17 1.05
C TYR A 40 -6.46 -0.54 2.49
N ILE A 41 -6.04 0.46 3.26
CA ILE A 41 -5.71 0.33 4.68
C ILE A 41 -6.83 1.00 5.47
N ALA A 42 -7.48 0.22 6.33
CA ALA A 42 -8.50 0.74 7.24
C ALA A 42 -7.84 1.57 8.36
N SER A 43 -8.29 2.81 8.51
CA SER A 43 -7.99 3.63 9.69
C SER A 43 -9.24 4.37 10.12
N GLN A 44 -9.37 4.71 11.40
CA GLN A 44 -10.49 5.48 11.92
C GLN A 44 -10.01 6.79 12.53
N THR A 45 -10.87 7.82 12.51
CA THR A 45 -10.68 9.03 13.30
C THR A 45 -10.97 8.75 14.78
N ASP A 46 -10.64 9.70 15.65
CA ASP A 46 -10.96 9.62 17.09
C ASP A 46 -12.47 9.52 17.39
N GLN A 47 -13.31 9.81 16.39
CA GLN A 47 -14.77 9.72 16.46
C GLN A 47 -15.32 8.40 15.90
N GLY A 48 -14.46 7.45 15.51
CA GLY A 48 -14.85 6.16 14.94
C GLY A 48 -15.23 6.21 13.46
N VAL A 49 -15.01 7.36 12.79
CA VAL A 49 -15.31 7.52 11.35
C VAL A 49 -14.19 6.91 10.52
N CYS A 50 -14.54 6.15 9.48
CA CYS A 50 -13.55 5.54 8.61
C CYS A 50 -12.78 6.58 7.78
N ARG A 51 -11.47 6.39 7.70
CA ARG A 51 -10.52 7.17 6.89
C ARG A 51 -9.64 6.19 6.11
N PRO A 52 -10.12 5.63 4.99
CA PRO A 52 -9.32 4.70 4.21
C PRO A 52 -8.10 5.40 3.59
N GLU A 53 -6.97 4.73 3.61
CA GLU A 53 -5.78 5.08 2.80
C GLU A 53 -5.67 4.06 1.67
N ALA A 54 -5.53 4.54 0.43
CA ALA A 54 -5.20 3.71 -0.71
C ALA A 54 -3.71 3.85 -1.04
N ARG A 55 -3.01 2.73 -1.18
CA ARG A 55 -1.65 2.63 -1.69
C ARG A 55 -1.68 1.79 -2.96
N ILE A 56 -1.11 2.32 -4.03
CA ILE A 56 -1.10 1.65 -5.32
C ILE A 56 0.31 1.41 -5.78
N THR A 57 0.58 0.19 -6.22
CA THR A 57 1.88 -0.24 -6.74
C THR A 57 1.73 -0.88 -8.11
N VAL A 58 2.67 -0.58 -8.99
CA VAL A 58 2.75 -1.14 -10.35
C VAL A 58 4.22 -1.26 -10.79
N ASP A 59 4.55 -2.28 -11.56
CA ASP A 59 5.83 -2.33 -12.29
C ASP A 59 5.79 -1.38 -13.49
N LYS A 60 6.02 -0.09 -13.24
CA LYS A 60 6.00 0.95 -14.27
C LYS A 60 7.07 0.71 -15.33
N LYS A 61 8.24 0.20 -14.94
CA LYS A 61 9.34 -0.06 -15.88
C LYS A 61 8.96 -1.10 -16.94
N SER A 62 8.24 -2.15 -16.55
CA SER A 62 7.77 -3.17 -17.47
C SER A 62 6.50 -2.77 -18.23
N THR A 63 5.59 -2.04 -17.58
CA THR A 63 4.26 -1.78 -18.13
C THR A 63 4.14 -0.46 -18.88
N GLY A 64 5.02 0.50 -18.62
CA GLY A 64 4.89 1.86 -19.11
C GLY A 64 3.69 2.62 -18.53
N LEU A 65 2.98 2.07 -17.52
CA LEU A 65 1.77 2.69 -16.99
C LEU A 65 2.08 4.08 -16.42
N TYR A 66 1.39 5.11 -16.93
CA TYR A 66 1.56 6.50 -16.55
C TYR A 66 0.46 6.96 -15.60
N LYS A 67 -0.79 6.66 -15.92
CA LYS A 67 -1.95 7.10 -15.13
C LYS A 67 -3.05 6.03 -15.15
N ILE A 68 -3.76 5.90 -14.04
CA ILE A 68 -5.03 5.17 -13.93
C ILE A 68 -6.13 6.20 -13.65
N HIS A 69 -7.27 6.05 -14.32
CA HIS A 69 -8.47 6.83 -14.11
C HIS A 69 -9.67 5.92 -13.87
N GLY A 70 -10.57 6.35 -13.00
CA GLY A 70 -11.86 5.72 -12.77
C GLY A 70 -12.56 6.35 -11.58
N GLU A 71 -13.35 5.54 -10.88
CA GLU A 71 -14.13 5.97 -9.73
C GLU A 71 -13.97 5.02 -8.55
N THR A 72 -14.06 5.55 -7.33
CA THR A 72 -14.18 4.76 -6.11
C THR A 72 -15.41 5.18 -5.35
N ARG A 73 -16.31 4.22 -5.14
CA ARG A 73 -17.52 4.38 -4.37
C ARG A 73 -17.36 3.78 -2.99
N TYR A 74 -17.58 4.62 -1.98
CA TYR A 74 -17.55 4.26 -0.56
C TYR A 74 -19.00 4.22 -0.07
N GLU A 75 -19.51 3.05 0.29
CA GLU A 75 -20.92 2.81 0.64
C GLU A 75 -21.03 2.31 2.09
N ASP A 76 -21.86 2.95 2.93
CA ASP A 76 -22.25 2.39 4.23
C ASP A 76 -23.26 1.27 4.00
N VAL A 77 -22.91 0.04 4.37
CA VAL A 77 -23.78 -1.13 4.15
C VAL A 77 -25.05 -1.13 5.01
N ARG A 78 -25.14 -0.24 6.01
CA ARG A 78 -26.28 -0.11 6.92
C ARG A 78 -27.28 0.94 6.44
N SER A 79 -26.79 2.09 5.98
CA SER A 79 -27.62 3.24 5.58
C SER A 79 -27.77 3.39 4.06
N ASN A 80 -26.91 2.75 3.27
CA ASN A 80 -26.73 2.97 1.83
C ASN A 80 -26.29 4.40 1.46
N GLU A 81 -25.83 5.20 2.43
CA GLU A 81 -25.16 6.46 2.13
C GLU A 81 -23.87 6.17 1.37
N SER A 82 -23.59 6.97 0.33
CA SER A 82 -22.44 6.74 -0.53
C SER A 82 -21.69 8.03 -0.82
N THR A 83 -20.37 7.97 -0.77
CA THR A 83 -19.48 9.00 -1.30
C THR A 83 -18.79 8.45 -2.54
N ASN A 84 -18.88 9.15 -3.67
CA ASN A 84 -18.11 8.81 -4.88
C ASN A 84 -16.91 9.74 -5.00
N ILE A 85 -15.72 9.18 -5.19
CA ILE A 85 -14.47 9.94 -5.30
C ILE A 85 -13.75 9.45 -6.57
N PRO A 86 -13.31 10.36 -7.45
CA PRO A 86 -12.52 9.98 -8.61
C PRO A 86 -11.26 9.20 -8.20
N LEU A 87 -11.07 8.03 -8.79
CA LEU A 87 -9.86 7.23 -8.69
C LEU A 87 -8.86 7.81 -9.69
N GLN A 88 -7.85 8.53 -9.21
CA GLN A 88 -6.84 9.13 -10.09
C GLN A 88 -5.45 8.97 -9.51
N PHE A 89 -4.65 8.13 -10.16
CA PHE A 89 -3.28 7.85 -9.73
C PHE A 89 -2.32 8.06 -10.88
N THR A 90 -1.26 8.83 -10.62
CA THR A 90 -0.21 9.13 -11.59
C THR A 90 1.12 8.59 -11.08
N PHE A 91 1.89 8.00 -12.00
CA PHE A 91 3.18 7.39 -11.73
C PHE A 91 4.27 8.15 -12.52
N PRO A 92 4.80 9.26 -11.99
CA PRO A 92 5.75 10.12 -12.71
C PRO A 92 7.16 9.50 -12.80
N GLY A 93 7.47 8.53 -11.95
CA GLY A 93 8.74 7.82 -11.91
C GLY A 93 8.60 6.47 -11.20
N TYR A 94 9.70 5.74 -11.10
CA TYR A 94 9.78 4.44 -10.45
C TYR A 94 11.13 4.28 -9.77
N ASP A 95 11.20 3.37 -8.80
CA ASP A 95 12.46 2.96 -8.16
C ASP A 95 13.35 2.23 -9.20
N PRO A 96 14.58 2.71 -9.46
CA PRO A 96 15.39 2.23 -10.58
C PRO A 96 15.85 0.77 -10.44
N ASP A 97 15.99 0.29 -9.21
CA ASP A 97 16.47 -1.05 -8.89
C ASP A 97 15.35 -2.10 -9.07
N THR A 98 14.12 -1.72 -8.74
CA THR A 98 12.96 -2.61 -8.73
C THR A 98 12.01 -2.42 -9.92
N GLY A 99 12.00 -1.23 -10.54
CA GLY A 99 11.05 -0.84 -11.58
C GLY A 99 9.66 -0.44 -11.06
N ILE A 100 9.47 -0.47 -9.74
CA ILE A 100 8.17 -0.25 -9.11
C ILE A 100 7.88 1.23 -8.92
N ALA A 101 6.67 1.64 -9.30
CA ALA A 101 6.11 2.94 -8.96
C ALA A 101 5.05 2.77 -7.87
N GLU A 102 4.98 3.76 -6.98
CA GLU A 102 4.01 3.81 -5.90
C GLU A 102 3.26 5.14 -5.89
N SER A 103 1.97 5.10 -5.62
CA SER A 103 1.14 6.27 -5.35
C SER A 103 0.30 6.05 -4.10
N ARG A 104 -0.01 7.12 -3.37
CA ARG A 104 -0.81 7.07 -2.14
C ARG A 104 -1.86 8.16 -2.13
N SER A 105 -3.03 7.84 -1.58
CA SER A 105 -4.08 8.81 -1.31
C SER A 105 -4.80 8.46 -0.02
N SER A 106 -5.15 9.47 0.76
CA SER A 106 -6.13 9.33 1.84
C SER A 106 -7.35 10.15 1.49
N VAL A 107 -8.53 9.60 1.75
CA VAL A 107 -9.79 10.28 1.48
C VAL A 107 -10.55 10.55 2.78
N GLY A 108 -11.10 11.75 2.88
CA GLY A 108 -12.13 12.07 3.86
C GLY A 108 -13.49 11.67 3.31
N LEU A 109 -14.25 10.90 4.06
CA LEU A 109 -15.60 10.50 3.70
C LEU A 109 -16.59 11.44 4.38
N ASN A 110 -17.63 11.87 3.65
CA ASN A 110 -18.70 12.70 4.22
C ASN A 110 -19.76 11.80 4.89
N THR A 111 -19.31 10.91 5.77
CA THR A 111 -20.14 9.88 6.42
C THR A 111 -19.62 9.62 7.83
N ASP A 112 -20.48 9.21 8.76
CA ASP A 112 -20.07 8.74 10.09
C ASP A 112 -19.81 7.22 10.14
N THR A 113 -19.56 6.61 8.97
CA THR A 113 -19.44 5.16 8.79
C THR A 113 -18.11 4.64 9.35
N PRO A 114 -18.10 3.67 10.27
CA PRO A 114 -16.89 2.97 10.70
C PRO A 114 -16.43 2.00 9.60
N CYS A 115 -15.12 1.70 9.55
CA CYS A 115 -14.56 0.93 8.43
C CYS A 115 -15.17 -0.47 8.26
N GLU A 116 -15.51 -1.15 9.35
CA GLU A 116 -16.15 -2.47 9.33
C GLU A 116 -17.54 -2.49 8.67
N HIS A 117 -18.12 -1.31 8.43
CA HIS A 117 -19.40 -1.13 7.73
C HIS A 117 -19.25 -0.42 6.38
N LEU A 118 -18.02 -0.12 5.98
CA LEU A 118 -17.73 0.52 4.72
C LEU A 118 -17.44 -0.53 3.65
N ARG A 119 -18.23 -0.51 2.57
CA ARG A 119 -17.92 -1.21 1.32
C ARG A 119 -17.19 -0.25 0.39
N ILE A 120 -16.12 -0.72 -0.24
CA ILE A 120 -15.39 0.03 -1.27
C ILE A 120 -15.55 -0.68 -2.60
N ARG A 121 -16.09 0.02 -3.60
CA ARG A 121 -16.16 -0.43 -5.00
C ARG A 121 -15.27 0.46 -5.84
N ALA A 122 -14.23 -0.09 -6.45
CA ALA A 122 -13.41 0.62 -7.43
C ALA A 122 -13.84 0.20 -8.83
N SER A 123 -14.11 1.18 -9.70
CA SER A 123 -14.29 0.97 -11.13
C SER A 123 -13.12 1.64 -11.85
N ILE A 124 -12.41 0.89 -12.69
CA ILE A 124 -11.33 1.42 -13.51
C ILE A 124 -11.87 1.69 -14.90
N GLU A 125 -11.84 2.96 -15.29
CA GLU A 125 -12.35 3.40 -16.58
C GLU A 125 -11.27 3.26 -17.63
N TYR A 126 -10.12 3.92 -17.47
CA TYR A 126 -9.06 3.88 -18.48
C TYR A 126 -7.66 4.05 -17.87
N CYS A 127 -6.67 3.66 -18.66
CA CYS A 127 -5.26 3.83 -18.38
C CYS A 127 -4.62 4.72 -19.46
N LEU A 128 -3.54 5.42 -19.06
CA LEU A 128 -2.63 6.12 -19.97
C LEU A 128 -1.23 5.51 -19.82
N TYR A 129 -0.53 5.35 -20.94
CA TYR A 129 0.81 4.77 -21.00
C TYR A 129 1.85 5.80 -21.43
N ASP A 130 3.12 5.57 -21.09
CA ASP A 130 4.20 6.54 -21.33
C ASP A 130 4.47 6.80 -22.83
N ASP A 131 4.26 5.80 -23.67
CA ASP A 131 4.39 5.91 -25.13
C ASP A 131 3.25 6.73 -25.76
N ASN A 132 2.09 6.82 -25.09
CA ASN A 132 0.94 7.57 -25.54
C ASN A 132 0.09 8.14 -24.38
N ARG A 133 0.59 9.21 -23.76
CA ARG A 133 0.00 9.81 -22.55
C ARG A 133 -1.31 10.58 -22.78
N SER A 134 -1.82 10.64 -24.01
CA SER A 134 -3.05 11.36 -24.35
C SER A 134 -4.17 10.46 -24.84
N GLU A 135 -3.88 9.19 -25.13
CA GLU A 135 -4.86 8.24 -25.63
C GLU A 135 -5.39 7.39 -24.47
N GLU A 136 -6.68 7.55 -24.19
CA GLU A 136 -7.39 6.74 -23.20
C GLU A 136 -7.56 5.32 -23.74
N GLN A 137 -7.13 4.32 -22.97
CA GLN A 137 -7.18 2.93 -23.36
C GLN A 137 -7.68 2.07 -22.20
N ALA A 138 -8.26 0.91 -22.53
CA ALA A 138 -8.48 -0.14 -21.54
C ALA A 138 -7.17 -0.44 -20.79
N CYS A 139 -7.25 -0.62 -19.48
CA CYS A 139 -6.09 -1.07 -18.71
C CYS A 139 -5.73 -2.50 -19.14
N GLN A 140 -4.58 -2.65 -19.78
CA GLN A 140 -4.09 -3.93 -20.30
C GLN A 140 -3.52 -4.85 -19.19
N ILE A 141 -3.51 -4.35 -17.96
CA ILE A 141 -2.90 -4.97 -16.80
C ILE A 141 -4.01 -5.23 -15.80
N PRO A 142 -4.17 -6.47 -15.30
CA PRO A 142 -5.20 -6.79 -14.33
C PRO A 142 -5.03 -5.97 -13.05
N VAL A 143 -6.16 -5.58 -12.45
CA VAL A 143 -6.20 -4.82 -11.20
C VAL A 143 -6.55 -5.76 -10.06
N ASN A 144 -5.77 -5.72 -9.00
CA ASN A 144 -6.00 -6.49 -7.80
C ASN A 144 -6.28 -5.54 -6.62
N LEU A 145 -7.43 -5.70 -5.97
CA LEU A 145 -7.73 -5.01 -4.73
C LEU A 145 -7.30 -5.85 -3.54
N ILE A 146 -6.63 -5.21 -2.59
CA ILE A 146 -6.16 -5.82 -1.35
C ILE A 146 -6.66 -4.94 -0.20
N GLY A 147 -7.11 -5.55 0.88
CA GLY A 147 -7.39 -4.81 2.10
C GLY A 147 -8.17 -5.64 3.11
N GLU A 148 -8.04 -5.25 4.37
CA GLU A 148 -8.69 -5.87 5.52
C GLU A 148 -9.34 -4.79 6.38
N GLY A 149 -10.32 -5.18 7.22
CA GLY A 149 -11.02 -4.25 8.12
C GLY A 149 -12.16 -3.46 7.48
N PHE A 150 -12.57 -3.82 6.27
CA PHE A 150 -13.73 -3.29 5.56
C PHE A 150 -14.86 -4.31 5.50
N ALA A 151 -16.09 -3.86 5.25
CA ALA A 151 -17.22 -4.76 5.04
C ALA A 151 -17.03 -5.60 3.77
N GLU A 152 -16.56 -4.96 2.69
CA GLU A 152 -16.35 -5.59 1.39
C GLU A 152 -15.45 -4.71 0.50
N LEU A 153 -14.62 -5.35 -0.34
CA LEU A 153 -13.82 -4.71 -1.38
C LEU A 153 -14.17 -5.35 -2.73
N VAL A 154 -14.53 -4.54 -3.72
CA VAL A 154 -14.92 -5.00 -5.06
C VAL A 154 -14.25 -4.16 -6.12
N VAL A 155 -13.69 -4.81 -7.16
CA VAL A 155 -13.26 -4.14 -8.39
C VAL A 155 -14.18 -4.53 -9.53
N THR A 156 -14.57 -3.56 -10.33
CA THR A 156 -15.22 -3.78 -11.62
C THR A 156 -14.39 -3.14 -12.73
N ASP A 157 -14.13 -3.90 -13.79
CA ASP A 157 -13.52 -3.39 -15.01
C ASP A 157 -14.66 -3.07 -15.98
N ASP A 158 -15.01 -1.79 -16.10
CA ASP A 158 -16.21 -1.36 -16.83
C ASP A 158 -15.91 -0.71 -18.19
N TYR A 159 -14.64 -0.67 -18.65
CA TYR A 159 -14.28 0.04 -19.91
C TYR A 159 -15.06 -0.50 -21.12
N PRO A 160 -16.01 0.28 -21.68
CA PRO A 160 -16.71 -0.09 -22.90
C PRO A 160 -15.92 0.51 -24.07
N GLY A 161 -14.88 -0.18 -24.50
CA GLY A 161 -14.04 0.27 -25.63
C GLY A 161 -14.84 0.60 -26.89
#